data_AF-A0A183DCT4-F1
#
_entry.id   AF-A0A183DCT4-F1
#
_cell.length_a   1.000
_cell.length_b   1.000
_cell.length_c   1.000
_cell.angle_alpha   90.00
_cell.angle_beta   90.00
_cell.angle_gamma   90.00
#
_symmetry.space_group_name_H-M   'P 1'
#
loop_
_entity.id
_entity.type
_entity.pdbx_description
1 polymer ?
#
loop_
_entity_poly.entity_id
_entity_poly.type
_entity_poly.pdbx_seq_one_letter_code
_entity_poly.pdbx_strand_id
1 'polypeptide(L)'
;MQAAVKYQLESLSYDGISEGDVILCNHPKAGGSHLPDLTVLTPVYHKHSKTPVFFVANRGHHADIGGLVPGSMPPHSTSLEQALYL
;
A
#
# COMPACT_ATOMS: atom_id res chain seq x y z
N MET A 1 -7.33 5.48 -4.07
CA MET A 1 -6.03 5.43 -3.37
C MET A 1 -5.85 6.51 -2.28
N GLN A 2 -6.76 7.48 -2.11
CA GLN A 2 -6.63 8.51 -1.04
C GLN A 2 -6.51 7.90 0.37
N ALA A 3 -7.26 6.82 0.65
CA ALA A 3 -7.25 6.17 1.95
C ALA A 3 -5.88 5.57 2.29
N ALA A 4 -5.17 5.06 1.28
CA ALA A 4 -3.80 4.57 1.45
C ALA A 4 -2.83 5.71 1.80
N VAL A 5 -2.91 6.84 1.07
CA VAL A 5 -2.09 8.03 1.38
C VAL A 5 -2.36 8.53 2.79
N LYS A 6 -3.64 8.68 3.16
CA LYS A 6 -4.04 9.16 4.49
C LYS A 6 -3.53 8.22 5.59
N TYR A 7 -3.73 6.91 5.44
CA TYR A 7 -3.30 5.93 6.44
C TYR A 7 -1.78 5.94 6.64
N GLN A 8 -0.99 6.05 5.57
CA GLN A 8 0.48 6.10 5.69
C GLN A 8 0.96 7.41 6.32
N LEU A 9 0.32 8.54 6.02
CA LEU A 9 0.61 9.80 6.71
C LEU A 9 0.27 9.74 8.20
N GLU A 10 -0.85 9.13 8.57
CA GLU A 10 -1.25 8.96 9.97
C GLU A 10 -0.34 7.98 10.72
N SER A 11 0.15 6.94 10.05
CA SER A 11 0.96 5.88 10.65
C SER A 11 2.45 6.23 10.75
N LEU A 12 3.00 6.88 9.72
CA LEU A 12 4.43 7.23 9.64
C LEU A 12 4.72 8.66 10.10
N SER A 13 3.71 9.53 10.15
CA SER A 13 3.84 10.98 10.31
C SER A 13 4.63 11.67 9.18
N TYR A 14 4.61 12.99 9.14
CA TYR A 14 5.42 13.76 8.19
C TYR A 14 6.93 13.63 8.44
N ASP A 15 7.33 13.40 9.69
CA ASP A 15 8.75 13.25 10.05
C ASP A 15 9.31 11.86 9.69
N GLY A 16 8.42 10.87 9.49
CA GLY A 16 8.78 9.51 9.07
C GLY A 16 8.71 9.27 7.56
N ILE A 17 8.51 10.33 6.77
CA ILE A 17 8.50 10.28 5.30
C ILE A 17 9.48 11.32 4.79
N SER A 18 10.39 10.89 3.92
CA SER A 18 11.46 11.71 3.35
C SER A 18 11.36 11.83 1.83
N GLU A 19 12.01 12.85 1.30
CA GLU A 19 12.19 12.99 -0.15
C GLU A 19 12.96 11.78 -0.69
N GLY A 20 12.42 11.14 -1.74
CA GLY A 20 13.00 9.94 -2.34
C GLY A 20 12.43 8.62 -1.81
N ASP A 21 11.62 8.64 -0.75
CA ASP A 21 10.96 7.43 -0.25
C ASP A 21 9.99 6.83 -1.26
N VAL A 22 9.85 5.51 -1.20
CA VAL A 22 8.84 4.76 -1.96
C VAL A 22 8.14 3.81 -1.00
N ILE A 23 6.87 4.08 -0.74
CA ILE A 23 6.07 3.34 0.23
C ILE A 23 5.19 2.35 -0.51
N LEU A 24 5.31 1.06 -0.19
CA LEU A 24 4.48 0.00 -0.74
C LEU A 24 3.46 -0.46 0.31
N CYS A 25 2.18 -0.54 -0.08
CA CYS A 25 1.15 -1.10 0.78
C CYS A 25 0.06 -1.87 -0.01
N ASN A 26 -0.45 -2.93 0.60
CA ASN A 26 -1.61 -3.70 0.12
C ASN A 26 -2.54 -4.16 1.25
N HIS A 27 -2.16 -3.93 2.52
CA HIS A 27 -2.98 -4.35 3.65
C HIS A 27 -4.36 -3.66 3.59
N PRO A 28 -5.49 -4.37 3.82
CA PRO A 28 -6.83 -3.78 3.71
C PRO A 28 -7.04 -2.54 4.61
N LYS A 29 -6.51 -2.60 5.85
CA LYS A 29 -6.50 -1.44 6.77
C LYS A 29 -5.71 -0.24 6.24
N ALA A 30 -4.72 -0.46 5.38
CA ALA A 30 -3.87 0.56 4.78
C ALA A 30 -4.36 1.01 3.39
N GLY A 31 -5.66 0.84 3.10
CA GLY A 31 -6.27 1.27 1.84
C GLY A 31 -6.15 0.26 0.69
N GLY A 32 -5.70 -0.97 0.94
CA GLY A 32 -5.79 -2.08 -0.01
C GLY A 32 -7.25 -2.49 -0.26
N SER A 33 -7.62 -2.71 -1.52
CA SER A 33 -8.97 -3.22 -1.91
C SER A 33 -9.06 -4.73 -1.70
N HIS A 34 -8.05 -5.44 -2.18
CA HIS A 34 -7.80 -6.83 -1.88
C HIS A 34 -6.29 -7.09 -2.05
N LEU A 35 -5.78 -8.19 -1.51
CA LEU A 35 -4.34 -8.35 -1.24
C LEU A 35 -3.41 -8.27 -2.47
N PRO A 36 -3.81 -8.75 -3.66
CA PRO A 36 -3.01 -8.61 -4.88
C PRO A 36 -2.93 -7.19 -5.45
N ASP A 37 -3.76 -6.25 -4.97
CA ASP A 37 -3.68 -4.85 -5.35
C ASP A 37 -2.58 -4.14 -4.54
N LEU A 38 -1.39 -4.07 -5.12
CA LEU A 38 -0.22 -3.40 -4.55
C LEU A 38 -0.25 -1.92 -4.90
N THR A 39 -0.26 -1.05 -3.88
CA THR A 39 -0.23 0.40 -4.05
C THR A 39 1.15 0.94 -3.69
N VAL A 40 1.79 1.62 -4.65
CA VAL A 40 3.05 2.35 -4.47
C VAL A 40 2.73 3.83 -4.32
N LEU A 41 3.26 4.43 -3.26
CA LEU A 41 3.12 5.85 -2.94
C LEU A 41 4.50 6.50 -2.94
N THR A 42 4.65 7.58 -3.68
CA THR A 42 5.87 8.40 -3.69
C THR A 42 5.51 9.83 -3.27
N PRO A 43 6.05 10.34 -2.16
CA PRO A 43 5.89 11.73 -1.76
C PRO A 43 6.66 12.64 -2.72
N VAL A 44 6.05 13.71 -3.17
CA VAL A 44 6.72 14.73 -3.99
C VAL A 44 6.99 15.94 -3.12
N TYR A 45 8.25 16.37 -3.08
CA TYR A 45 8.69 17.56 -2.38
C TYR A 45 8.91 18.69 -3.38
N HIS A 46 8.60 19.90 -2.94
CA HIS A 46 9.03 21.11 -3.62
C HIS A 46 10.30 21.65 -2.93
N LYS A 47 11.10 22.43 -3.66
CA LYS A 47 12.33 23.04 -3.13
C LYS A 47 12.06 23.73 -1.78
N HIS A 48 12.86 23.38 -0.78
CA HIS A 48 12.79 23.89 0.60
C HIS A 48 11.53 23.50 1.40
N SER A 49 10.66 22.63 0.88
CA SER A 49 9.53 22.11 1.64
C SER A 49 10.02 21.11 2.69
N LYS A 50 9.48 21.20 3.91
CA LYS A 50 9.75 20.23 4.98
C LYS A 50 8.81 19.02 4.91
N THR A 51 7.70 19.13 4.21
CA THR A 51 6.70 18.07 4.04
C THR A 51 6.38 17.85 2.56
N PRO A 52 5.82 16.69 2.17
CA PRO A 52 5.37 16.46 0.81
C PRO A 52 4.31 17.48 0.40
N VAL A 53 4.39 17.99 -0.82
CA VAL A 53 3.35 18.87 -1.40
C VAL A 53 2.18 18.07 -1.98
N PHE A 54 2.46 16.86 -2.47
CA PHE A 54 1.45 15.88 -2.89
C PHE A 54 2.08 14.48 -2.91
N PHE A 55 1.25 13.47 -3.18
CA PHE A 55 1.69 12.10 -3.38
C PHE A 55 1.30 11.63 -4.78
N VAL A 56 2.23 10.93 -5.44
CA VAL A 56 1.90 10.09 -6.59
C VAL A 56 1.53 8.71 -6.07
N ALA A 57 0.39 8.19 -6.50
CA ALA A 57 -0.10 6.88 -6.10
C ALA A 57 -0.38 6.03 -7.34
N ASN A 58 0.27 4.87 -7.44
CA ASN A 58 0.03 3.88 -8.48
C ASN A 58 -0.44 2.58 -7.83
N ARG A 59 -1.41 1.90 -8.45
CA ARG A 59 -1.86 0.57 -8.02
C ARG A 59 -1.72 -0.40 -9.18
N GLY A 60 -0.98 -1.48 -8.94
CA GLY A 60 -0.88 -2.62 -9.81
C GLY A 60 -1.59 -3.82 -9.21
N HIS A 61 -2.31 -4.57 -10.05
CA HIS A 61 -2.88 -5.86 -9.66
C HIS A 61 -1.91 -6.96 -10.04
N HIS A 62 -1.48 -7.74 -9.05
CA HIS A 62 -0.72 -8.96 -9.29
C HIS A 62 -1.68 -10.14 -9.42
N ALA A 63 -1.38 -11.08 -10.33
CA ALA A 63 -2.23 -12.26 -10.50
C ALA A 63 -2.19 -13.20 -9.28
N ASP A 64 -1.13 -13.09 -8.48
CA ASP A 64 -0.86 -13.95 -7.32
C ASP A 64 -0.03 -13.15 -6.30
N ILE A 65 -0.25 -13.41 -5.01
CA ILE A 65 0.47 -12.81 -3.88
C ILE A 65 0.96 -13.86 -2.87
N GLY A 66 0.90 -15.14 -3.24
CA GLY A 66 1.31 -16.29 -2.45
C GLY A 66 0.22 -16.80 -1.50
N GLY A 67 -1.03 -16.87 -1.93
CA GLY A 67 -2.14 -17.41 -1.11
C GLY A 67 -2.16 -18.95 -1.05
N LEU A 68 -3.15 -19.53 -0.36
CA LEU A 68 -3.33 -21.00 -0.23
C LEU A 68 -3.42 -21.75 -1.58
N VAL A 69 -3.94 -21.10 -2.61
CA VAL A 69 -4.03 -21.64 -3.97
C VAL A 69 -3.49 -20.61 -4.95
N PRO A 70 -2.93 -21.03 -6.09
CA PRO A 70 -2.50 -20.11 -7.13
C PRO A 70 -3.65 -19.19 -7.57
N GLY A 71 -3.35 -17.90 -7.69
CA GLY A 71 -4.28 -16.89 -8.14
C GLY A 71 -4.59 -15.78 -7.12
N SER A 72 -5.47 -14.88 -7.54
CA SER A 72 -5.69 -13.58 -6.89
C SER A 72 -6.45 -13.71 -5.55
N MET A 73 -7.49 -14.54 -5.52
CA MET A 73 -8.44 -14.61 -4.39
C MET A 73 -8.87 -16.05 -4.14
N PRO A 74 -8.23 -16.78 -3.19
CA PRO A 74 -8.66 -18.10 -2.79
C PRO A 74 -10.10 -18.05 -2.23
N PRO A 75 -11.09 -18.73 -2.83
CA PRO A 75 -12.51 -18.54 -2.50
C PRO A 75 -12.93 -19.09 -1.14
N HIS A 76 -12.06 -19.88 -0.49
CA HIS A 76 -12.32 -20.52 0.79
C HIS A 76 -11.56 -19.88 1.96
N SER A 77 -10.87 -18.76 1.74
CA SER A 77 -10.20 -18.04 2.82
C SER A 77 -11.21 -17.43 3.79
N THR A 78 -11.07 -17.75 5.08
CA THR A 78 -11.83 -17.18 6.19
C THR A 78 -11.01 -16.24 7.07
N SER A 79 -9.70 -16.12 6.81
CA SER A 79 -8.80 -15.19 7.50
C SER A 79 -7.74 -14.63 6.53
N LEU A 80 -7.03 -13.56 6.93
CA LEU A 80 -6.00 -12.93 6.09
C LEU A 80 -4.78 -13.84 5.90
N GLU A 81 -4.42 -14.61 6.93
CA GLU A 81 -3.35 -15.61 6.93
C GLU A 81 -3.67 -16.80 6.01
N GLN A 82 -4.93 -16.98 5.60
CA GLN A 82 -5.28 -17.97 4.57
C GLN A 82 -5.18 -17.37 3.17
N ALA A 83 -5.24 -16.04 3.05
CA ALA A 83 -5.10 -15.34 1.79
C ALA A 83 -3.63 -14.97 1.48
N LEU A 84 -2.73 -15.11 2.47
CA LEU A 84 -1.28 -15.01 2.39
C LEU A 84 -0.72 -16.27 3.06
N TYR A 85 -0.08 -17.19 2.33
CA TYR A 85 0.51 -18.42 2.88
C TYR A 85 1.69 -18.10 3.83
N LEU A 86 1.38 -17.58 5.02
CA LEU A 86 2.31 -17.19 6.08
C LEU A 86 2.00 -17.97 7.36
#